data_AF-A0A2K9RNM7-F1
#
_entry.id   AF-A0A2K9RNM7-F1
#
_cell.length_a   1.000
_cell.length_b   1.000
_cell.length_c   1.000
_cell.angle_alpha   90.00
_cell.angle_beta   90.00
_cell.angle_gamma   90.00
#
_symmetry.space_group_name_H-M   'P 1'
#
loop_
_entity.id
_entity.type
_entity.pdbx_description
1 polymer ?
#
loop_
_entity_poly.entity_id
_entity_poly.type
_entity_poly.pdbx_seq_one_letter_code
_entity_poly.pdbx_strand_id
1 'polypeptide(L)'
;MLSPKRTKFRKEHRGRMRGIASKGSRISFGRYALQALEPAWITSRQIEAGRRAITRNVRRGGKIWVRLFPDKPVTVRSTETRMGSGKGSPEYWVAVVKPGRILYEMGGVTENIARKAISIAGSKMPIRTQFIILDSDSE
;
A
#
# COMPACT_ATOMS: atom_id res chain seq x y z
N MET A 1 6.94 4.51 -11.73
CA MET A 1 5.98 3.89 -10.78
C MET A 1 6.55 2.57 -10.32
N LEU A 2 6.23 2.09 -9.10
CA LEU A 2 6.80 0.83 -8.60
C LEU A 2 6.32 -0.37 -9.42
N SER A 3 7.25 -1.23 -9.80
CA SER A 3 7.01 -2.52 -10.46
C SER A 3 8.20 -3.46 -10.22
N PRO A 4 8.02 -4.79 -10.28
CA PRO A 4 9.13 -5.73 -10.22
C PRO A 4 10.09 -5.55 -11.41
N LYS A 5 11.39 -5.66 -11.17
CA LYS A 5 12.41 -5.61 -12.23
C LYS A 5 12.37 -6.85 -13.13
N ARG A 6 12.08 -8.01 -12.55
CA ARG A 6 11.97 -9.31 -13.24
C ARG A 6 10.94 -10.17 -12.53
N THR A 7 10.11 -10.89 -13.29
CA THR A 7 9.22 -11.92 -12.74
C THR A 7 9.46 -13.25 -13.44
N LYS A 8 9.31 -14.36 -12.70
CA LYS A 8 9.40 -15.71 -13.28
C LYS A 8 8.22 -15.98 -14.23
N PHE A 9 7.03 -15.50 -13.85
CA PHE A 9 5.82 -15.63 -14.63
C PHE A 9 5.25 -14.26 -14.99
N ARG A 10 4.74 -14.14 -16.22
CA ARG A 10 4.19 -12.88 -16.73
C ARG A 10 2.72 -12.66 -16.32
N LYS A 11 1.95 -13.73 -16.08
CA LYS A 11 0.52 -13.67 -15.75
C LYS A 11 0.22 -14.58 -14.56
N GLU A 12 -0.57 -14.10 -13.60
CA GLU A 12 -0.95 -14.86 -12.40
C GLU A 12 -2.46 -14.87 -12.17
N HIS A 13 -3.00 -15.94 -11.57
CA HIS A 13 -4.40 -15.95 -11.14
C HIS A 13 -4.67 -14.88 -10.07
N ARG A 14 -5.90 -14.36 -10.04
CA ARG A 14 -6.29 -13.26 -9.14
C ARG A 14 -6.17 -13.64 -7.65
N GLY A 15 -6.45 -14.89 -7.30
CA GLY A 15 -6.42 -15.36 -5.91
C GLY A 15 -7.58 -14.80 -5.09
N ARG A 16 -7.46 -14.85 -3.76
CA ARG A 16 -8.47 -14.38 -2.79
C ARG A 16 -7.83 -13.49 -1.73
N MET A 17 -8.59 -12.53 -1.18
CA MET A 17 -8.13 -11.61 -0.13
C MET A 17 -8.68 -11.92 1.27
N ARG A 18 -9.09 -13.17 1.51
CA ARG A 18 -9.71 -13.57 2.78
C ARG A 18 -8.72 -13.54 3.96
N GLY A 19 -9.25 -13.29 5.15
CA GLY A 19 -8.52 -13.31 6.43
C GLY A 19 -7.79 -12.00 6.76
N ILE A 20 -7.06 -12.03 7.87
CA ILE A 20 -6.27 -10.91 8.37
C ILE A 20 -4.81 -10.98 7.89
N ALA A 21 -4.08 -9.88 8.00
CA ALA A 21 -2.66 -9.83 7.69
C ALA A 21 -1.85 -10.66 8.69
N SER A 22 -1.21 -11.73 8.22
CA SER A 22 -0.31 -12.55 9.05
C SER A 22 1.06 -11.91 9.26
N LYS A 23 1.46 -10.98 8.38
CA LYS A 23 2.79 -10.33 8.40
C LYS A 23 2.68 -8.83 8.23
N GLY A 24 3.64 -8.10 8.81
CA GLY A 24 3.78 -6.65 8.72
C GLY A 24 2.56 -5.87 9.23
N SER A 25 1.94 -6.41 10.27
CA SER A 25 0.91 -5.73 11.07
C SER A 25 1.50 -4.86 12.18
N ARG A 26 2.78 -5.06 12.53
CA ARG A 26 3.52 -4.29 13.53
C ARG A 26 4.45 -3.26 12.87
N ILE A 27 4.59 -2.11 13.53
CA ILE A 27 5.54 -1.05 13.17
C ILE A 27 6.95 -1.61 13.36
N SER A 28 7.90 -1.34 12.44
CA SER A 28 9.27 -1.87 12.58
C SER A 28 10.38 -0.86 12.36
N PHE A 29 10.10 0.29 11.75
CA PHE A 29 11.08 1.30 11.39
C PHE A 29 10.73 2.67 11.96
N GLY A 30 9.48 3.11 11.76
CA GLY A 30 9.00 4.41 12.21
C GLY A 30 8.45 4.39 13.63
N ARG A 31 7.93 5.55 14.06
CA ARG A 31 7.11 5.69 15.28
C ARG A 31 5.61 5.76 14.97
N TYR A 32 5.27 6.24 13.78
CA TYR A 32 3.89 6.44 13.34
C TYR A 32 3.61 5.61 12.10
N ALA A 33 2.41 5.07 11.97
CA ALA A 33 2.05 4.27 10.80
C ALA A 33 0.59 4.39 10.37
N LEU A 34 0.36 4.04 9.11
CA LEU A 34 -0.96 3.89 8.51
C LEU A 34 -1.30 2.40 8.38
N GLN A 35 -2.33 1.93 9.07
CA GLN A 35 -2.81 0.56 9.02
C GLN A 35 -4.07 0.45 8.15
N ALA A 36 -4.18 -0.63 7.37
CA ALA A 36 -5.40 -0.96 6.63
C ALA A 36 -6.44 -1.65 7.53
N LEU A 37 -7.70 -1.24 7.43
CA LEU A 37 -8.83 -1.88 8.11
C LEU A 37 -9.60 -2.83 7.21
N GLU A 38 -9.48 -2.67 5.88
CA GLU A 38 -10.23 -3.44 4.88
C GLU A 38 -9.27 -4.11 3.88
N PRO A 39 -9.65 -5.25 3.29
CA PRO A 39 -8.87 -5.88 2.23
C PRO A 39 -9.02 -5.13 0.91
N ALA A 40 -7.92 -4.92 0.19
CA ALA A 40 -7.95 -4.37 -1.17
C ALA A 40 -6.71 -4.69 -1.99
N TRP A 41 -6.83 -4.52 -3.31
CA TRP A 41 -5.70 -4.39 -4.19
C TRP A 41 -5.31 -2.91 -4.30
N ILE A 42 -4.11 -2.58 -3.83
CA ILE A 42 -3.59 -1.22 -3.92
C ILE A 42 -2.66 -1.13 -5.12
N THR A 43 -2.99 -0.27 -6.07
CA THR A 43 -2.19 -0.04 -7.27
C THR A 43 -0.89 0.71 -6.96
N SER A 44 0.12 0.54 -7.81
CA SER A 44 1.35 1.34 -7.72
C SER A 44 1.09 2.86 -7.77
N ARG A 45 -0.02 3.28 -8.40
CA ARG A 45 -0.48 4.69 -8.49
C ARG A 45 -0.96 5.21 -7.14
N GLN A 46 -1.78 4.44 -6.45
CA GLN A 46 -2.24 4.78 -5.11
C GLN A 46 -1.08 4.80 -4.12
N ILE A 47 -0.14 3.84 -4.21
CA ILE A 47 1.05 3.83 -3.36
C ILE A 47 1.88 5.11 -3.53
N GLU A 48 2.14 5.51 -4.77
CA GLU A 48 2.91 6.73 -5.03
C GLU A 48 2.14 8.00 -4.64
N ALA A 49 0.82 8.03 -4.83
CA ALA A 49 -0.03 9.14 -4.40
C ALA A 49 0.02 9.34 -2.87
N GLY A 50 -0.07 8.25 -2.10
CA GLY A 50 0.08 8.28 -0.64
C GLY A 50 1.47 8.77 -0.22
N ARG A 51 2.53 8.20 -0.79
CA ARG A 51 3.92 8.61 -0.50
C ARG A 51 4.17 10.10 -0.79
N ARG A 52 3.72 10.58 -1.95
CA ARG A 52 3.84 12.00 -2.33
C ARG A 52 3.05 12.90 -1.39
N ALA A 53 1.85 12.49 -0.97
CA ALA A 53 1.04 13.25 -0.03
C ALA A 53 1.76 13.41 1.32
N ILE A 54 2.35 12.34 1.86
CA ILE A 54 3.13 12.42 3.11
C ILE A 54 4.32 13.35 2.92
N THR A 55 5.14 13.12 1.89
CA THR A 55 6.37 13.89 1.64
C THR A 55 6.11 15.39 1.51
N ARG A 56 5.01 15.78 0.85
CA ARG A 56 4.62 17.20 0.70
C ARG A 56 4.22 17.84 2.03
N ASN A 57 3.48 17.13 2.88
CA ASN A 57 3.03 17.67 4.16
C ASN A 57 4.16 17.84 5.17
N VAL A 58 5.17 16.96 5.12
CA VAL A 58 6.33 17.02 6.04
C VAL A 58 7.42 17.98 5.54
N ARG A 59 7.23 18.64 4.37
CA ARG A 59 8.18 19.62 3.80
C ARG A 59 9.64 19.12 3.71
N ARG A 60 9.82 17.84 3.38
CA ARG A 60 11.13 17.12 3.33
C ARG A 60 11.79 16.85 4.69
N GLY A 61 11.12 17.09 5.82
CA GLY A 61 11.53 16.56 7.11
C GLY A 61 11.20 15.08 7.27
N GLY A 62 11.86 14.41 8.22
CA GLY A 62 11.55 13.03 8.60
C GLY A 62 11.93 11.95 7.59
N LYS A 63 11.76 10.70 8.01
CA LYS A 63 11.93 9.51 7.17
C LYS A 63 10.58 8.84 6.96
N ILE A 64 10.33 8.38 5.74
CA ILE A 64 9.09 7.71 5.33
C ILE A 64 9.47 6.34 4.77
N TRP A 65 8.80 5.30 5.27
CA TRP A 65 8.93 3.95 4.75
C TRP A 65 7.64 3.52 4.09
N VAL A 66 7.75 3.02 2.86
CA VAL A 66 6.64 2.36 2.16
C VAL A 66 6.73 0.87 2.43
N ARG A 67 5.74 0.30 3.12
CA ARG A 67 5.72 -1.11 3.57
C ARG A 67 5.06 -2.07 2.56
N LEU A 68 4.59 -1.51 1.45
CA LEU A 68 3.92 -2.21 0.36
C LEU A 68 4.80 -2.19 -0.88
N PHE A 69 4.80 -3.30 -1.60
CA PHE A 69 5.39 -3.37 -2.92
C PHE A 69 4.36 -4.01 -3.88
N PRO A 70 4.08 -3.40 -5.04
CA PRO A 70 3.14 -3.95 -6.00
C PRO A 70 3.84 -5.03 -6.84
N ASP A 71 3.70 -6.27 -6.41
CA ASP A 71 4.33 -7.47 -6.99
C ASP A 71 3.38 -8.28 -7.87
N LYS A 72 2.07 -8.07 -7.75
CA LYS A 72 1.07 -8.86 -8.48
C LYS A 72 0.64 -8.20 -9.80
N PRO A 73 0.81 -8.87 -10.96
CA PRO A 73 0.36 -8.32 -12.23
C PRO A 73 -1.15 -8.49 -12.40
N VAL A 74 -1.84 -7.43 -12.81
CA VAL A 74 -3.26 -7.44 -13.18
C VAL A 74 -3.38 -7.41 -14.69
N THR A 75 -4.12 -8.37 -15.24
CA THR A 75 -4.38 -8.48 -16.68
C THR A 75 -5.74 -7.92 -17.04
N VAL A 76 -5.80 -7.20 -18.15
CA VAL A 76 -7.02 -6.61 -18.72
C VAL A 76 -7.15 -7.04 -20.18
N ARG A 77 -8.39 -7.20 -20.65
CA ARG A 77 -8.68 -7.43 -22.06
C ARG A 77 -8.99 -6.09 -22.71
N SER A 78 -8.60 -5.93 -23.98
CA SER A 78 -8.99 -4.76 -24.74
C SER A 78 -10.50 -4.60 -24.77
N THR A 79 -10.95 -3.36 -24.72
CA THR A 79 -12.37 -3.00 -24.91
C THR A 79 -12.87 -3.57 -26.25
N GLU A 80 -14.18 -3.85 -26.34
CA GLU A 80 -14.84 -4.31 -27.57
C GLU A 80 -14.49 -5.74 -28.02
N THR A 81 -13.75 -6.51 -27.21
CA THR A 81 -13.45 -7.92 -27.47
C THR A 81 -14.42 -8.87 -26.76
N ARG A 82 -14.74 -10.01 -27.41
CA ARG A 82 -15.58 -11.06 -26.82
C ARG A 82 -14.82 -11.90 -25.77
N MET A 83 -15.57 -12.68 -24.99
CA MET A 83 -15.01 -13.71 -24.10
C MET A 83 -14.32 -14.83 -24.91
N GLY A 84 -13.39 -15.58 -24.30
CA GLY A 84 -12.57 -16.59 -25.00
C GLY A 84 -11.16 -16.10 -25.39
N SER A 85 -10.41 -16.84 -26.21
CA SER A 85 -9.06 -16.43 -26.71
C SER A 85 -7.97 -16.24 -25.64
N GLY A 86 -8.14 -16.84 -24.46
CA GLY A 86 -7.13 -16.83 -23.40
C GLY A 86 -7.12 -15.56 -22.53
N LYS A 87 -6.03 -15.37 -21.78
CA LYS A 87 -5.92 -14.30 -20.78
C LYS A 87 -5.34 -13.02 -21.39
N GLY A 88 -5.89 -11.86 -21.00
CA GLY A 88 -5.42 -10.54 -21.44
C GLY A 88 -3.96 -10.23 -21.11
N SER A 89 -3.49 -9.06 -21.56
CA SER A 89 -2.14 -8.56 -21.29
C SER A 89 -2.06 -7.97 -19.87
N PRO A 90 -0.91 -8.12 -19.15
CA PRO A 90 -0.67 -7.37 -17.91
C PRO A 90 -0.64 -5.87 -18.18
N GLU A 91 -1.43 -5.11 -17.44
CA GLU A 91 -1.55 -3.64 -17.61
C GLU A 91 -0.91 -2.89 -16.45
N TYR A 92 -1.15 -3.33 -15.22
CA TYR A 92 -0.62 -2.68 -14.02
C TYR A 92 -0.32 -3.68 -12.91
N TRP A 93 0.38 -3.18 -11.88
CA TRP A 93 0.79 -3.95 -10.72
C TRP A 93 0.04 -3.50 -9.48
N VAL A 94 -0.33 -4.46 -8.64
CA VAL A 94 -1.03 -4.24 -7.37
C VAL A 94 -0.30 -4.92 -6.23
N ALA A 95 -0.41 -4.33 -5.05
CA ALA A 95 -0.10 -4.97 -3.78
C ALA A 95 -1.39 -5.53 -3.18
N VAL A 96 -1.37 -6.79 -2.76
CA VAL A 96 -2.52 -7.39 -2.06
C VAL A 96 -2.45 -7.01 -0.58
N VAL A 97 -3.44 -6.26 -0.12
CA VAL A 97 -3.53 -5.78 1.26
C VAL A 97 -4.68 -6.48 1.97
N LYS A 98 -4.42 -6.92 3.20
CA LYS A 98 -5.40 -7.48 4.13
C LYS A 98 -5.55 -6.58 5.36
N PRO A 99 -6.68 -6.65 6.08
CA PRO A 99 -6.87 -5.93 7.33
C PRO A 99 -5.73 -6.18 8.31
N GLY A 100 -5.31 -5.13 9.02
CA GLY A 100 -4.21 -5.13 9.97
C GLY A 100 -2.83 -4.85 9.37
N ARG A 101 -2.67 -4.86 8.03
CA ARG A 101 -1.39 -4.59 7.36
C ARG A 101 -1.01 -3.12 7.47
N ILE A 102 0.25 -2.84 7.78
CA ILE A 102 0.82 -1.49 7.73
C ILE A 102 1.21 -1.12 6.29
N LEU A 103 0.77 0.06 5.86
CA LEU A 103 0.97 0.59 4.51
C LEU A 103 2.17 1.54 4.45
N TYR A 104 2.25 2.47 5.40
CA TYR A 104 3.35 3.44 5.54
C TYR A 104 3.80 3.53 6.98
N GLU A 105 5.07 3.83 7.16
CA GLU A 105 5.63 4.24 8.45
C GLU A 105 6.35 5.58 8.30
N MET A 106 6.45 6.31 9.40
CA MET A 106 7.11 7.60 9.46
C MET A 106 7.81 7.81 10.79
N GLY A 107 8.92 8.55 10.76
CA GLY A 107 9.75 8.86 11.93
C GLY A 107 10.51 10.17 11.75
N GLY A 108 11.07 10.70 12.84
CA GLY A 108 11.79 11.98 12.83
C GLY A 108 10.88 13.21 12.64
N VAL A 109 9.63 13.12 13.09
CA VAL A 109 8.61 14.17 13.00
C VAL A 109 7.80 14.22 14.30
N THR A 110 7.17 15.36 14.58
CA THR A 110 6.24 15.48 15.70
C THR A 110 4.92 14.77 15.39
N GLU A 111 4.21 14.33 16.44
CA GLU A 111 2.94 13.60 16.28
C GLU A 111 1.89 14.38 15.50
N ASN A 112 1.76 15.69 15.75
CA ASN A 112 0.75 16.52 15.11
C ASN A 112 0.94 16.57 13.57
N ILE A 113 2.19 16.77 13.14
CA ILE A 113 2.57 16.68 11.73
C ILE A 113 2.31 15.26 11.20
N ALA A 114 2.65 14.25 12.00
CA ALA A 114 2.53 12.86 11.59
C ALA A 114 1.08 12.45 11.32
N ARG A 115 0.20 12.77 12.26
CA ARG A 115 -1.23 12.50 12.21
C ARG A 115 -1.88 13.17 11.01
N LYS A 116 -1.55 14.44 10.75
CA LYS A 116 -2.04 15.17 9.57
C LYS A 116 -1.55 14.54 8.26
N ALA A 117 -0.26 14.26 8.14
CA ALA A 117 0.31 13.69 6.93
C ALA A 117 -0.23 12.29 6.62
N ILE A 118 -0.35 11.43 7.64
CA ILE A 118 -0.88 10.08 7.50
C ILE A 118 -2.39 10.09 7.19
N SER A 119 -3.16 10.98 7.80
CA SER A 119 -4.59 11.14 7.48
C SER A 119 -4.81 11.49 6.00
N ILE A 120 -4.02 12.43 5.47
CA ILE A 120 -4.06 12.79 4.05
C ILE A 120 -3.65 11.60 3.18
N ALA A 121 -2.65 10.80 3.58
CA ALA A 121 -2.28 9.58 2.86
C ALA A 121 -3.43 8.55 2.86
N GLY A 122 -4.14 8.40 3.98
CA GLY A 122 -5.33 7.57 4.11
C GLY A 122 -6.41 7.93 3.09
N SER A 123 -6.66 9.23 2.87
CA SER A 123 -7.61 9.70 1.83
C SER A 123 -7.22 9.34 0.39
N LYS A 124 -5.97 8.92 0.14
CA LYS A 124 -5.51 8.46 -1.18
C LYS A 124 -5.62 6.95 -1.34
N MET A 125 -5.96 6.23 -0.26
CA MET A 125 -6.18 4.80 -0.28
C MET A 125 -7.65 4.49 -0.59
N PRO A 126 -7.94 3.40 -1.32
CA PRO A 126 -9.31 3.00 -1.64
C PRO A 126 -10.02 2.25 -0.50
N ILE A 127 -9.50 2.35 0.73
CA ILE A 127 -9.94 1.56 1.89
C ILE A 127 -9.92 2.39 3.15
N ARG A 128 -10.70 1.96 4.15
CA ARG A 128 -10.60 2.50 5.51
C ARG A 128 -9.23 2.20 6.10
N THR A 129 -8.67 3.21 6.76
CA THR A 129 -7.35 3.14 7.36
C THR A 129 -7.35 3.76 8.75
N GLN A 130 -6.38 3.35 9.57
CA GLN A 130 -6.20 3.83 10.93
C GLN A 130 -4.77 4.34 11.12
N PHE A 131 -4.64 5.45 11.86
CA PHE A 131 -3.35 5.92 12.34
C PHE A 131 -2.99 5.19 13.64
N ILE A 132 -1.77 4.67 13.69
CA ILE A 132 -1.23 3.98 14.87
C ILE A 132 0.10 4.62 15.30
N ILE A 133 0.34 4.63 16.60
CA ILE A 133 1.57 5.09 17.23
C ILE A 133 2.23 3.88 17.87
N LEU A 134 3.55 3.80 17.80
CA LEU A 134 4.32 2.93 18.65
C LEU A 134 4.43 3.59 20.02
N ASP A 135 3.68 3.09 21.00
CA ASP A 135 3.84 3.51 22.38
C ASP A 135 5.17 2.97 22.92
N SER A 136 5.92 3.84 23.58
CA SER A 136 7.21 3.53 24.20
C SER A 136 7.10 2.58 25.39
N ASP A 137 5.87 2.26 25.83
CA ASP A 137 5.60 1.66 27.14
C ASP A 137 5.24 0.16 27.02
N SER A 138 5.67 -0.48 25.93
CA SER A 138 5.63 -1.94 25.81
C SER A 138 7.04 -2.51 25.96
N GLU A 139 7.44 -2.67 27.22
CA GLU A 139 8.51 -3.60 27.65
C GLU A 139 8.18 -5.04 27.24
#